data_AF-A0A2G6IT92-F1
#
_entry.id   AF-A0A2G6IT92-F1
#
_cell.length_a   1.000
_cell.length_b   1.000
_cell.length_c   1.000
_cell.angle_alpha   90.00
_cell.angle_beta   90.00
_cell.angle_gamma   90.00
#
_symmetry.space_group_name_H-M   'P 1'
#
loop_
_entity.id
_entity.type
_entity.pdbx_description
1 polymer ?
#
loop_
_entity_poly.entity_id
_entity_poly.type
_entity_poly.pdbx_seq_one_letter_code
_entity_poly.pdbx_strand_id
1 'polypeptide(L)' 'MEILLWSGVVVTLLGIGGLLLSAILVGRARKEFGDDDNAMRARIQKLLPMNMGGLFVAVFGLMMVMIGLALS' A
#
# COMPACT_ATOMS: atom_id res chain seq x y z
N MET A 1 -24.69 -8.18 -5.54
CA MET A 1 -23.70 -7.38 -6.29
C MET A 1 -23.14 -6.22 -5.47
N GLU A 2 -23.99 -5.46 -4.78
CA GLU A 2 -23.57 -4.30 -3.96
C GLU A 2 -22.55 -4.61 -2.84
N ILE A 3 -22.71 -5.74 -2.15
CA ILE A 3 -21.78 -6.18 -1.08
C ILE A 3 -20.36 -6.41 -1.62
N LEU A 4 -20.22 -6.96 -2.82
CA LEU A 4 -18.92 -7.26 -3.44
C LEU A 4 -18.21 -5.97 -3.89
N LEU A 5 -18.99 -5.00 -4.37
CA LEU A 5 -18.51 -3.70 -4.79
C LEU A 5 -18.04 -2.90 -3.56
N TRP A 6 -18.85 -2.86 -2.49
CA TRP A 6 -18.49 -2.20 -1.23
C TRP A 6 -17.28 -2.86 -0.55
N SER A 7 -17.20 -4.19 -0.50
CA SER A 7 -16.04 -4.88 0.08
C SER A 7 -14.77 -4.61 -0.71
N GLY A 8 -14.85 -4.64 -2.05
CA GLY A 8 -13.73 -4.26 -2.92
C GLY A 8 -13.24 -2.85 -2.67
N VAL A 9 -14.16 -1.87 -2.56
CA VAL A 9 -13.83 -0.46 -2.26
C VAL A 9 -13.10 -0.34 -0.92
N VAL A 10 -13.60 -0.98 0.14
CA VAL A 10 -12.95 -0.96 1.46
C VAL A 10 -11.55 -1.57 1.41
N VAL A 11 -11.39 -2.71 0.75
CA VAL A 11 -10.08 -3.39 0.62
C VAL A 11 -9.09 -2.53 -0.18
N THR A 12 -9.52 -1.91 -1.28
CA THR A 12 -8.68 -0.99 -2.05
C THR A 12 -8.25 0.21 -1.22
N LEU A 13 -9.17 0.84 -0.48
CA LEU A 13 -8.85 1.98 0.39
C LEU A 13 -7.84 1.60 1.48
N LEU A 14 -7.97 0.41 2.07
CA LEU A 14 -6.99 -0.10 3.04
C LEU A 14 -5.61 -0.30 2.40
N GLY A 15 -5.55 -0.88 1.20
CA GLY A 15 -4.30 -1.05 0.46
C GLY A 15 -3.62 0.29 0.13
N ILE A 16 -4.40 1.26 -0.36
CA ILE A 16 -3.92 2.63 -0.62
C ILE A 16 -3.44 3.29 0.68
N GLY A 17 -4.16 3.14 1.78
CA GLY A 17 -3.72 3.62 3.09
C GLY A 17 -2.36 3.05 3.50
N GLY A 18 -2.15 1.74 3.31
CA GLY A 18 -0.87 1.08 3.56
C GLY A 18 0.27 1.62 2.67
N LEU A 19 -0.01 1.89 1.39
CA LEU A 19 0.94 2.49 0.45
C LEU A 19 1.29 3.94 0.83
N LEU A 20 0.31 4.74 1.26
CA LEU A 20 0.55 6.11 1.70
C LEU A 20 1.42 6.15 2.96
N LEU A 21 1.14 5.27 3.93
CA LEU A 21 1.94 5.15 5.14
C LEU A 21 3.38 4.72 4.85
N SER A 22 3.59 3.76 3.94
CA SER A 22 4.93 3.33 3.53
C SER A 22 5.70 4.48 2.87
N ALA A 23 5.05 5.24 1.98
CA ALA A 23 5.64 6.40 1.30
C ALA A 23 6.05 7.50 2.29
N ILE A 24 5.19 7.81 3.26
CA ILE A 24 5.50 8.80 4.31
C ILE A 24 6.68 8.33 5.16
N LEU A 25 6.71 7.05 5.59
CA LEU A 25 7.82 6.52 6.38
C LEU A 25 9.15 6.55 5.62
N VAL A 26 9.15 6.21 4.32
CA VAL A 26 10.36 6.28 3.48
C VAL A 26 10.80 7.73 3.30
N GLY A 27 9.88 8.67 3.07
CA GLY A 27 10.20 10.10 2.97
C GLY A 27 10.79 10.66 4.27
N ARG A 28 10.26 10.24 5.42
CA ARG A 28 10.81 10.59 6.74
C ARG A 28 12.20 10.00 6.94
N ALA A 29 12.41 8.72 6.60
CA ALA A 29 13.73 8.10 6.68
C ALA A 29 14.75 8.82 5.78
N ARG A 30 14.36 9.21 4.55
CA ARG A 30 15.21 10.03 3.64
C ARG A 30 15.62 11.35 4.25
N LYS A 31 14.70 12.02 4.93
CA LYS A 31 14.97 13.29 5.59
C LYS A 31 15.86 13.15 6.83
N GLU A 32 15.76 12.03 7.55
CA GLU A 32 16.42 11.81 8.84
C GLU A 32 17.82 11.17 8.71
N PHE A 33 18.05 10.33 7.70
CA PHE A 33 19.32 9.59 7.49
C PHE A 33 20.00 9.89 6.16
N GLY A 34 19.64 10.97 5.46
CA GLY A 34 20.19 11.31 4.15
C GLY A 34 21.73 11.40 4.10
N ASP A 35 22.36 11.72 5.23
CA ASP A 35 23.82 11.83 5.36
C ASP A 35 24.52 10.50 5.74
N ASP A 36 23.77 9.46 6.15
CA ASP A 36 24.30 8.13 6.52
C ASP A 36 23.67 7.03 5.64
N ASP A 37 24.27 6.83 4.46
CA ASP A 37 23.73 5.96 3.40
C ASP A 37 23.54 4.50 3.86
N ASN A 38 24.34 4.02 4.81
CA ASN A 38 24.22 2.65 5.34
C ASN A 38 23.01 2.50 6.28
N ALA A 39 22.84 3.42 7.22
CA ALA A 39 21.69 3.43 8.13
C ALA A 39 20.38 3.63 7.36
N MET A 40 20.43 4.47 6.33
CA MET A 40 19.33 4.79 5.46
C MET A 40 18.83 3.60 4.66
N ARG A 41 19.74 2.88 3.98
CA ARG A 41 19.42 1.66 3.22
C ARG A 41 18.80 0.59 4.11
N ALA A 42 19.35 0.38 5.31
CA ALA A 42 18.83 -0.60 6.26
C ALA A 42 17.40 -0.28 6.71
N ARG A 43 17.07 1.01 6.94
CA ARG A 43 15.69 1.42 7.24
C ARG A 43 14.75 1.21 6.05
N ILE A 44 15.14 1.62 4.84
CA ILE A 44 14.31 1.43 3.64
C ILE A 44 14.01 -0.05 3.39
N GLN A 45 15.01 -0.93 3.53
CA GLN A 45 14.83 -2.37 3.33
C GLN A 45 13.76 -2.96 4.26
N LYS A 46 13.63 -2.44 5.48
CA LYS A 46 12.58 -2.86 6.43
C LYS A 46 11.19 -2.35 6.04
N LEU A 47 11.10 -1.26 5.27
CA LEU A 47 9.84 -0.67 4.83
C LEU A 47 9.30 -1.29 3.53
N LEU A 48 10.18 -1.92 2.74
CA LEU A 48 9.83 -2.58 1.49
C LEU A 48 8.72 -3.63 1.63
N PRO A 49 8.77 -4.57 2.60
CA PRO A 49 7.72 -5.58 2.78
C PRO A 49 6.35 -4.96 3.08
N MET A 50 6.31 -3.88 3.87
CA MET A 50 5.07 -3.16 4.18
C MET A 50 4.47 -2.52 2.93
N ASN A 51 5.31 -1.88 2.10
CA ASN A 51 4.88 -1.31 0.82
C ASN A 51 4.35 -2.38 -0.13
N MET A 52 5.07 -3.51 -0.25
CA MET A 52 4.64 -4.61 -1.11
C MET A 52 3.34 -5.23 -0.61
N GLY A 53 3.18 -5.40 0.70
CA GLY A 53 1.91 -5.85 1.30
C GLY A 53 0.76 -4.91 0.98
N GLY A 54 0.95 -3.60 1.15
CA GLY A 54 -0.04 -2.58 0.77
C GLY A 54 -0.40 -2.63 -0.72
N LEU A 55 0.59 -2.83 -1.60
CA LEU A 55 0.39 -2.97 -3.04
C LEU A 55 -0.47 -4.19 -3.37
N PHE A 56 -0.18 -5.35 -2.79
CA PHE A 56 -0.97 -6.56 -3.00
C PHE A 56 -2.42 -6.36 -2.55
N VAL A 57 -2.64 -5.81 -1.36
CA VAL A 57 -3.98 -5.52 -0.84
C VAL A 57 -4.74 -4.57 -1.76
N ALA A 58 -4.08 -3.51 -2.27
CA ALA A 58 -4.69 -2.57 -3.20
C ALA A 58 -5.11 -3.23 -4.52
N VAL A 59 -4.23 -4.07 -5.10
CA VAL A 59 -4.51 -4.80 -6.35
C VAL A 59 -5.65 -5.79 -6.17
N PHE A 60 -5.66 -6.57 -5.09
CA PHE A 60 -6.76 -7.51 -4.81
C PHE A 60 -8.10 -6.79 -4.60
N GLY A 61 -8.10 -5.68 -3.87
CA GLY A 61 -9.30 -4.85 -3.72
C GLY A 61 -9.81 -4.34 -5.07
N LEU A 62 -8.91 -3.84 -5.93
CA LEU A 62 -9.27 -3.34 -7.25
C LEU A 62 -9.85 -4.45 -8.14
N MET A 63 -9.28 -5.65 -8.08
CA MET A 63 -9.82 -6.82 -8.79
C MET A 63 -11.23 -7.18 -8.30
N MET A 64 -11.49 -7.13 -6.99
CA MET A 64 -12.83 -7.35 -6.44
C MET A 64 -13.83 -6.31 -6.93
N VAL A 65 -13.45 -5.03 -6.97
CA VAL A 65 -14.29 -3.95 -7.52
C VAL A 65 -14.61 -4.21 -9.00
N MET A 66 -13.60 -4.56 -9.81
CA MET A 66 -13.78 -4.87 -11.23
C MET A 66 -14.74 -6.04 -11.47
N ILE A 67 -14.62 -7.12 -10.67
CA ILE A 67 -15.52 -8.27 -10.74
C ILE A 67 -16.94 -7.87 -10.31
N GLY A 68 -17.07 -7.06 -9.25
CA GLY A 68 -18.35 -6.54 -8.78
C GLY A 68 -19.05 -5.65 -9.81
N LEU A 69 -18.29 -4.81 -10.52
CA LEU A 69 -18.78 -3.99 -11.63
C LEU A 69 -19.20 -4.83 -12.84
N ALA A 70 -18.43 -5.86 -13.20
CA ALA A 70 -18.72 -6.72 -14.35
C ALA A 70 -19.94 -7.63 -14.14
N LEU A 71 -20.25 -7.97 -12.89
CA LEU A 71 -21.39 -8.81 -12.51
C LEU A 71 -22.62 -8.01 -12.08
N SER A 72 -22.50 -6.70 -11.94
CA SER A 72 -23.61 -5.79 -11.62
C SER A 72 -24.40 -5.41 -12.85
#